data_AF-A0A645DKY8-F1
#
_entry.id   AF-A0A645DKY8-F1
#
_cell.length_a   1.000
_cell.length_b   1.000
_cell.length_c   1.000
_cell.angle_alpha   90.00
_cell.angle_beta   90.00
_cell.angle_gamma   90.00
#
_symmetry.space_group_name_H-M   'P 1'
#
loop_
_entity.id
_entity.type
_entity.pdbx_description
1 polymer ?
#
loop_
_entity_poly.entity_id
_entity_poly.type
_entity_poly.pdbx_seq_one_letter_code
_entity_poly.pdbx_strand_id
1 'polypeptide(L)'
;MATTKEGKALYLHCLPADISGISCENGEVEASVFNRYRDPLYKEASYKPYIIAAMILLSKVKDPAEVFEELIKEEPKRFRS
;
A
#
# COMPACT_ATOMS: atom_id res chain seq x y z
N MET A 1 8.38 16.53 13.76
CA MET A 1 6.94 16.27 14.06
C MET A 1 6.23 17.45 14.73
N ALA A 2 6.89 18.30 15.53
CA ALA A 2 6.24 19.38 16.30
C ALA A 2 5.42 20.40 15.48
N THR A 3 5.72 20.58 14.19
CA THR A 3 5.00 21.48 13.28
C THR A 3 3.79 20.84 12.61
N THR A 4 3.53 19.56 12.87
CA THR A 4 2.40 18.83 12.26
C THR A 4 1.17 18.89 13.16
N LYS A 5 -0.02 18.79 12.57
CA LYS A 5 -1.27 18.71 13.34
C LYS A 5 -1.17 17.59 14.38
N GLU A 6 -1.29 17.96 15.65
CA GLU A 6 -1.17 17.07 16.82
C GLU A 6 0.17 16.32 16.95
N GLY A 7 1.22 16.72 16.22
CA GLY A 7 2.52 16.05 16.24
C GLY A 7 2.50 14.62 15.67
N LYS A 8 1.46 14.26 14.91
CA LYS A 8 1.17 12.89 14.46
C LYS A 8 0.83 12.83 12.97
N ALA A 9 1.50 13.61 12.13
CA ALA A 9 1.34 13.46 10.68
C ALA A 9 1.51 11.99 10.26
N LEU A 10 0.73 11.57 9.28
CA LEU A 10 0.84 10.24 8.71
C LEU A 10 2.20 10.10 8.03
N TYR A 11 3.06 9.26 8.58
CA TYR A 11 4.33 8.91 7.95
C TYR A 11 4.08 7.90 6.82
N LEU A 12 4.65 8.18 5.65
CA LEU A 12 4.55 7.36 4.44
C LEU A 12 5.95 7.00 3.94
N HIS A 13 6.10 5.82 3.37
CA HIS A 13 7.36 5.33 2.82
C HIS A 13 7.10 4.13 1.91
N CYS A 14 7.72 4.10 0.73
CA CYS A 14 7.44 3.07 -0.29
C CYS A 14 8.02 1.67 0.02
N LEU A 15 8.91 1.59 1.02
CA LEU A 15 9.63 0.39 1.49
C LEU A 15 10.66 -0.19 0.48
N PRO A 16 11.75 -0.82 0.98
CA PRO A 16 12.21 -0.81 2.37
C PRO A 16 12.67 0.59 2.78
N ALA A 17 12.56 0.93 4.06
CA ALA A 17 13.16 2.14 4.61
C ALA A 17 14.49 1.79 5.28
N ASP A 18 15.44 2.71 5.25
CA ASP A 18 16.66 2.60 6.03
C ASP A 18 16.39 3.06 7.46
N ILE A 19 16.35 2.12 8.40
CA ILE A 19 15.96 2.36 9.79
C ILE A 19 17.21 2.45 10.66
N SER A 20 17.41 3.61 11.28
CA SER A 20 18.53 3.89 12.19
C SER A 20 18.58 2.86 13.33
N GLY A 21 19.75 2.25 13.53
CA GLY A 21 20.00 1.25 14.56
C GLY A 21 19.40 -0.14 14.28
N ILE A 22 18.77 -0.36 13.12
CA ILE A 22 18.22 -1.66 12.72
C ILE A 22 18.83 -2.14 11.39
N SER A 23 18.60 -1.42 10.30
CA SER A 23 19.14 -1.80 8.98
C SER A 23 20.44 -1.07 8.63
N CYS A 24 20.71 0.07 9.27
CA CYS A 24 21.95 0.84 9.14
C CYS A 24 22.24 1.66 10.42
N GLU A 25 23.45 2.19 10.56
CA GLU A 25 23.84 2.99 11.73
C GLU A 25 23.05 4.31 11.81
N ASN A 26 22.99 5.06 10.70
CA ASN A 26 22.19 6.27 10.55
C ASN A 26 21.36 6.14 9.26
N GLY A 27 20.03 6.16 9.39
CA GLY A 27 19.10 5.94 8.30
C GLY A 27 18.13 7.10 8.07
N GLU A 28 17.11 6.83 7.25
CA GLU A 28 16.05 7.76 6.87
C GLU A 28 15.05 8.01 8.00
N VAL A 29 14.87 7.04 8.91
CA VAL A 29 13.84 7.08 9.94
C VAL A 29 14.28 6.41 11.25
N GLU A 30 13.87 7.01 12.36
CA GLU A 30 14.00 6.44 13.70
C GLU A 30 13.13 5.18 13.87
N ALA A 31 13.68 4.15 14.52
CA ALA A 31 12.96 2.90 14.77
C ALA A 31 11.60 3.10 15.47
N SER A 32 11.52 4.04 16.42
CA SER A 32 10.28 4.35 17.15
C SER A 32 9.20 5.00 16.26
N VAL A 33 9.61 5.78 15.26
CA VAL A 33 8.69 6.38 14.29
C VAL A 33 8.21 5.32 13.30
N PHE A 34 9.13 4.53 12.75
CA PHE A 34 8.77 3.45 11.83
C PHE A 34 7.79 2.46 12.48
N ASN A 35 8.07 2.00 13.70
CA ASN A 35 7.21 1.06 14.41
C ASN A 35 5.81 1.61 14.72
N ARG A 36 5.68 2.93 14.96
CA ARG A 36 4.38 3.57 15.17
C ARG A 36 3.50 3.54 13.92
N TYR A 37 4.10 3.60 12.73
CA TYR A 37 3.39 3.69 11.44
C TYR A 37 3.52 2.42 10.59
N ARG A 38 4.05 1.33 11.13
CA ARG A 38 4.28 0.08 10.39
C ARG A 38 3.02 -0.46 9.71
N ASP A 39 1.90 -0.53 10.43
CA ASP A 39 0.65 -1.03 9.88
C ASP A 39 0.11 -0.11 8.75
N PRO A 40 0.07 1.23 8.91
CA PRO A 40 -0.17 2.16 7.80
C PRO A 40 0.76 1.97 6.59
N LEU A 41 2.07 1.79 6.78
CA LEU A 41 3.05 1.59 5.70
C LEU A 41 2.80 0.27 4.94
N TYR A 42 2.47 -0.79 5.67
CA TYR A 42 2.14 -2.07 5.04
C TYR A 42 0.80 -2.00 4.31
N LYS A 43 -0.16 -1.23 4.85
CA LYS A 43 -1.41 -0.93 4.15
C LYS A 43 -1.16 -0.10 2.90
N GLU A 44 -0.30 0.92 2.94
CA GLU A 44 0.16 1.70 1.78
C GLU A 44 0.72 0.79 0.67
N ALA A 45 1.69 -0.06 1.02
CA ALA A 45 2.28 -1.00 0.06
C ALA A 45 1.27 -1.99 -0.53
N SER A 46 0.23 -2.36 0.24
CA SER A 46 -0.81 -3.29 -0.21
C SER A 46 -1.65 -2.78 -1.39
N TYR A 47 -1.65 -1.47 -1.66
CA TYR A 47 -2.37 -0.90 -2.80
C TYR A 47 -1.64 -1.12 -4.14
N LYS A 48 -0.31 -1.25 -4.13
CA LYS A 48 0.51 -1.33 -5.36
C LYS A 48 0.07 -2.45 -6.32
N PRO A 49 -0.23 -3.70 -5.87
CA PRO A 49 -0.72 -4.74 -6.76
C PRO A 49 -2.04 -4.38 -7.46
N TYR A 50 -2.97 -3.73 -6.76
CA TYR A 50 -4.27 -3.36 -7.31
C TYR A 50 -4.17 -2.20 -8.31
N ILE A 51 -3.29 -1.23 -8.05
CA ILE A 51 -3.03 -0.13 -8.99
C ILE A 51 -2.43 -0.65 -10.30
N ILE A 52 -1.47 -1.58 -10.23
CA ILE A 52 -0.89 -2.21 -11.43
C ILE A 52 -1.98 -3.00 -12.19
N ALA A 53 -2.84 -3.75 -11.48
CA ALA A 53 -3.95 -4.45 -12.12
C ALA A 53 -4.92 -3.50 -12.82
N ALA A 54 -5.23 -2.36 -12.21
CA ALA A 54 -6.07 -1.32 -12.83
C ALA A 54 -5.43 -0.72 -14.09
N MET A 55 -4.11 -0.45 -14.05
CA MET A 55 -3.36 0.02 -15.23
C MET A 55 -3.45 -0.99 -16.38
N ILE A 56 -3.27 -2.28 -16.08
CA ILE A 56 -3.38 -3.36 -17.08
C ILE A 56 -4.80 -3.41 -17.64
N LEU A 57 -5.83 -3.43 -16.79
CA LEU A 57 -7.24 -3.52 -17.19
C LEU A 57 -7.62 -2.38 -18.15
N LEU A 58 -7.32 -1.14 -17.76
CA LEU A 58 -7.61 0.07 -18.56
C LEU A 58 -6.88 0.07 -19.92
N SER A 59 -5.74 -0.60 -20.02
CA SER A 59 -4.98 -0.71 -21.28
C SER A 59 -5.51 -1.81 -22.23
N LYS A 60 -6.31 -2.77 -21.72
CA LYS A 60 -6.73 -3.96 -22.45
C LYS A 60 -8.24 -4.05 -22.68
N VAL A 61 -9.04 -3.37 -21.86
CA VAL A 61 -10.50 -3.47 -21.88
C VAL A 61 -11.08 -2.09 -22.16
N LYS A 62 -11.96 -2.01 -23.16
CA LYS A 62 -12.60 -0.76 -23.57
C LYS A 62 -13.58 -0.24 -22.53
N ASP A 63 -14.38 -1.13 -21.94
CA ASP A 63 -15.28 -0.81 -20.84
C ASP A 63 -14.93 -1.67 -19.61
N PRO A 64 -14.09 -1.14 -18.68
CA PRO A 64 -13.71 -1.87 -17.49
C PRO A 64 -14.88 -2.08 -16.50
N ALA A 65 -15.95 -1.27 -16.56
CA ALA A 65 -17.08 -1.40 -15.64
C ALA A 65 -17.87 -2.68 -15.91
N GLU A 66 -18.09 -3.02 -17.19
CA GLU A 66 -18.77 -4.25 -17.62
C GLU A 66 -18.08 -5.50 -17.06
N VAL A 67 -16.75 -5.55 -17.08
CA VAL A 67 -15.98 -6.66 -16.49
C VAL A 67 -16.28 -6.85 -15.00
N PHE A 68 -16.43 -5.76 -14.24
CA PHE A 68 -16.76 -5.88 -12.83
C PHE A 68 -18.20 -6.34 -12.63
N GLU A 69 -19.15 -5.90 -13.46
CA GLU A 69 -20.53 -6.37 -13.41
C GLU A 69 -20.64 -7.88 -13.71
N GLU A 70 -19.86 -8.38 -14.68
CA GLU A 70 -19.78 -9.81 -15.00
C GLU A 70 -19.19 -10.63 -13.86
N LEU A 71 -18.04 -10.19 -13.30
CA LEU A 71 -17.40 -10.89 -12.18
C LEU A 71 -18.29 -10.96 -10.93
N ILE A 72 -19.09 -9.93 -10.68
CA ILE A 72 -20.07 -9.92 -9.58
C ILE A 72 -21.19 -10.93 -9.85
N LYS A 73 -21.65 -11.08 -11.10
CA LYS A 73 -22.69 -12.05 -11.46
C LYS A 73 -22.18 -13.50 -11.41
N GLU A 74 -20.93 -13.72 -11.83
CA GLU A 74 -20.34 -15.07 -11.88
C GLU A 74 -19.90 -15.59 -10.50
N GLU A 75 -19.56 -14.68 -9.57
CA GLU A 75 -19.02 -14.99 -8.24
C GLU A 75 -17.92 -16.08 -8.23
N PRO A 76 -16.87 -15.96 -9.06
CA PRO A 76 -15.87 -17.01 -9.18
C PRO A 76 -15.07 -17.18 -7.88
N LYS A 77 -14.95 -18.42 -7.40
CA LYS A 77 -14.16 -18.72 -6.19
C LYS A 77 -12.65 -18.56 -6.47
N ARG A 78 -12.02 -17.62 -5.77
CA ARG A 78 -10.55 -17.42 -5.83
C ARG A 78 -9.75 -18.61 -5.33
N PHE A 79 -10.21 -19.27 -4.28
CA PHE A 79 -9.58 -20.44 -3.69
C PHE A 79 -10.52 -21.64 -3.79
N ARG A 80 -9.99 -22.80 -4.18
CA ARG A 80 -10.75 -24.05 -4.16
C ARG A 80 -10.92 -24.50 -2.71
N SER A 81 -12.15 -24.87 -2.35
CA SER A 81 -12.48 -25.58 -1.12
C SER A 81 -12.12 -27.05 -1.24
#